data_AF-A0A9P7KFT0-F1
#
_entry.id   AF-A0A9P7KFT0-F1
#
_cell.length_a   1.000
_cell.length_b   1.000
_cell.length_c   1.000
_cell.angle_alpha   90.00
_cell.angle_beta   90.00
_cell.angle_gamma   90.00
#
_symmetry.space_group_name_H-M   'P 1'
#
loop_
_entity.id
_entity.type
_entity.pdbx_description
1 polymer ?
#
loop_
_entity_poly.entity_id
_entity_poly.type
_entity_poly.pdbx_seq_one_letter_code
_entity_poly.pdbx_strand_id
1 'polypeptide(L)'
;MSLGNVHNSVRRAHWNAVVPIGFLAIPKNDRKHDNNVALHKFKCQLYHALLSAILSSLTAAMTMPVVCQCPDGHYISEFADI
;
A
#
# COMPACT_ATOMS: atom_id res chain seq x y z
N MET A 1 -13.50 -1.53 -3.30
CA MET A 1 -13.38 -1.47 -4.79
C MET A 1 -12.80 -2.80 -5.28
N SER A 2 -13.36 -3.50 -6.27
CA SER A 2 -12.78 -4.80 -6.70
C SER A 2 -11.62 -4.60 -7.68
N LEU A 3 -10.40 -4.62 -7.13
CA LEU A 3 -9.14 -4.45 -7.84
C LEU A 3 -8.74 -5.70 -8.63
N GLY A 4 -9.62 -6.17 -9.52
CA GLY A 4 -9.35 -7.28 -10.44
C GLY A 4 -9.26 -8.63 -9.74
N ASN A 5 -10.02 -9.60 -10.22
CA ASN A 5 -9.90 -10.99 -9.84
C ASN A 5 -8.55 -11.53 -10.34
N VAL A 6 -7.46 -11.27 -9.60
CA VAL A 6 -6.13 -11.84 -9.84
C VAL A 6 -6.22 -13.31 -9.49
N HIS A 7 -6.65 -14.12 -10.45
CA HIS A 7 -6.79 -15.55 -10.25
C HIS A 7 -5.44 -16.22 -10.48
N ASN A 8 -4.80 -16.63 -9.39
CA ASN A 8 -3.58 -17.39 -9.42
C ASN A 8 -3.90 -18.88 -9.27
N SER A 9 -3.72 -19.65 -10.36
CA SER A 9 -4.00 -21.08 -10.38
C SER A 9 -3.00 -21.93 -9.58
N VAL A 10 -1.95 -21.31 -9.02
CA VAL A 10 -0.88 -21.99 -8.29
C VAL A 10 -0.99 -21.70 -6.81
N ARG A 11 -1.08 -22.77 -5.99
CA ARG A 11 -1.29 -22.75 -4.52
C ARG A 11 -0.24 -21.95 -3.71
N ARG A 12 0.84 -21.49 -4.34
CA ARG A 12 1.96 -20.70 -3.76
C ARG A 12 2.70 -19.84 -4.80
N ALA A 13 2.04 -19.26 -5.80
CA ALA A 13 2.77 -18.31 -6.65
C ALA A 13 2.90 -16.95 -5.95
N HIS A 14 4.14 -16.46 -5.90
CA HIS A 14 4.51 -15.14 -5.40
C HIS A 14 3.66 -14.07 -6.09
N TRP A 15 3.06 -13.15 -5.34
CA TRP A 15 2.22 -12.05 -5.83
C TRP A 15 2.82 -11.41 -7.08
N ASN A 16 2.20 -11.64 -8.24
CA ASN A 16 2.62 -11.05 -9.51
C ASN A 16 1.60 -10.02 -10.03
N ALA A 17 0.56 -9.73 -9.25
CA ALA A 17 -0.32 -8.61 -9.51
C ALA A 17 0.12 -7.41 -8.70
N VAL A 18 0.47 -6.34 -9.41
CA VAL A 18 0.71 -5.03 -8.85
C VAL A 18 -0.47 -4.16 -9.25
N VAL A 19 -1.16 -3.61 -8.26
CA VAL A 19 -2.23 -2.65 -8.49
C VAL A 19 -1.67 -1.26 -8.22
N PRO A 20 -1.75 -0.31 -9.18
CA PRO A 20 -1.37 1.07 -8.92
C PRO A 20 -2.43 1.74 -8.02
N ILE A 21 -2.00 2.19 -6.83
CA ILE A 21 -2.88 2.79 -5.80
C ILE A 21 -2.84 4.34 -5.84
N GLY A 22 -1.90 4.94 -6.59
CA GLY A 22 -1.85 6.38 -6.81
C GLY A 22 -0.60 6.87 -7.54
N PHE A 23 -0.59 8.17 -7.89
CA PHE A 23 0.55 8.82 -8.53
C PHE A 23 1.44 9.49 -7.48
N LEU A 24 2.66 8.99 -7.34
CA LEU A 24 3.64 9.59 -6.45
C LEU A 24 4.31 10.78 -7.15
N ALA A 25 4.17 11.97 -6.57
CA ALA A 25 4.89 13.16 -7.01
C ALA A 25 6.38 13.04 -6.65
N ILE A 26 7.12 12.21 -7.38
CA ILE A 26 8.57 12.04 -7.21
C ILE A 26 9.26 13.10 -8.08
N PRO A 27 9.87 14.14 -7.50
CA PRO A 27 10.52 15.17 -8.28
C PRO A 27 11.77 14.59 -8.94
N LYS A 28 11.90 14.84 -10.24
CA LYS A 28 13.14 14.60 -10.99
C LYS A 28 14.12 15.71 -10.64
N ASN A 29 15.39 15.38 -10.45
CA ASN A 29 16.46 16.37 -10.36
C ASN A 29 17.30 16.30 -11.65
N ASP A 30 18.07 17.35 -11.89
CA ASP A 30 19.15 17.31 -12.87
C ASP A 30 20.31 16.48 -12.32
N ARG A 31 21.05 15.77 -13.20
CA ARG A 31 22.23 14.96 -12.84
C ARG A 31 23.27 15.70 -11.99
N LYS A 32 23.41 17.01 -12.16
CA LYS A 32 24.30 17.88 -11.35
C LYS A 32 23.97 17.87 -9.86
N HIS A 33 22.77 17.44 -9.48
CA HIS A 33 22.28 17.42 -8.12
C HIS A 33 22.10 16.00 -7.57
N ASP A 34 22.60 14.97 -8.27
CA ASP A 34 22.42 13.56 -7.88
C ASP A 34 23.04 13.21 -6.54
N ASN A 35 24.08 13.91 -6.11
CA ASN A 35 24.74 13.68 -4.82
C ASN A 35 24.36 14.69 -3.73
N ASN A 36 23.31 15.49 -3.96
CA ASN A 36 22.86 16.45 -2.95
C ASN A 36 22.01 15.78 -1.88
N VAL A 37 22.59 15.59 -0.69
CA VAL A 37 21.95 14.93 0.46
C VAL A 37 20.64 15.64 0.88
N ALA A 38 20.56 16.96 0.77
CA ALA A 38 19.34 17.69 1.14
C ALA A 38 18.17 17.36 0.20
N LEU A 39 18.43 17.26 -1.10
CA LEU A 39 17.42 16.89 -2.09
C LEU A 39 16.99 15.43 -1.94
N HIS A 40 17.91 14.53 -1.58
CA HIS A 40 17.58 13.14 -1.26
C HIS A 40 16.65 13.04 -0.05
N LYS A 41 16.99 13.73 1.04
CA LYS A 41 16.14 13.78 2.24
C LYS A 41 14.76 14.32 1.93
N PHE A 42 14.68 15.41 1.16
CA PHE A 42 13.41 15.99 0.74
C PHE A 42 12.57 15.00 -0.08
N LYS A 43 13.17 14.29 -1.04
CA LYS A 43 12.47 13.26 -1.84
C LYS A 43 11.94 12.13 -0.98
N CYS A 44 12.72 11.64 -0.02
CA CYS A 44 12.26 10.60 0.91
C CYS A 44 11.10 11.10 1.77
N GLN A 45 11.20 12.31 2.34
CA GLN A 45 10.13 12.89 3.14
C GLN A 45 8.84 13.07 2.33
N LEU A 46 8.95 13.59 1.11
CA LEU A 46 7.82 13.76 0.21
C LEU A 46 7.19 12.41 -0.15
N TYR A 47 8.00 11.40 -0.45
CA TYR A 47 7.52 10.05 -0.74
C TYR A 47 6.74 9.46 0.45
N HIS A 48 7.28 9.56 1.67
CA HIS A 48 6.60 9.07 2.87
C HIS A 48 5.32 9.85 3.19
N ALA A 49 5.33 11.17 3.05
CA ALA A 49 4.14 12.00 3.25
C ALA A 49 3.02 11.64 2.27
N LEU A 50 3.38 11.39 1.01
CA LEU A 50 2.42 11.08 -0.05
C LEU A 50 1.85 9.67 0.10
N LEU A 51 2.68 8.69 0.50
CA LEU A 51 2.19 7.35 0.90
C LEU A 51 1.24 7.43 2.10
N SER A 52 1.60 8.17 3.14
CA SER A 52 0.75 8.37 4.32
C SER A 52 -0.59 9.00 3.95
N ALA A 53 -0.59 10.01 3.07
CA ALA A 53 -1.81 10.64 2.60
C ALA A 53 -2.71 9.67 1.82
N ILE A 54 -2.16 8.89 0.88
CA ILE A 54 -2.91 7.90 0.10
C ILE A 54 -3.49 6.80 1.00
N LEU A 55 -2.71 6.33 1.98
CA LEU A 55 -3.12 5.24 2.87
C LEU A 55 -3.91 5.72 4.10
N SER A 56 -4.11 7.03 4.26
CA SER A 56 -4.82 7.60 5.41
C SER A 56 -6.24 7.05 5.55
N SER A 57 -6.96 6.86 4.44
CA SER A 57 -8.30 6.25 4.44
C SER A 57 -8.29 4.77 4.85
N LEU A 58 -7.18 4.08 4.61
CA LEU A 58 -6.99 2.66 4.95
C LEU A 58 -6.60 2.48 6.43
N THR A 59 -6.16 3.56 7.09
CA THR A 59 -5.61 3.51 8.45
C THR A 59 -6.64 3.02 9.47
N ALA A 60 -7.90 3.44 9.34
CA ALA A 60 -8.97 3.00 10.23
C ALA A 60 -9.18 1.47 10.15
N ALA A 61 -9.19 0.92 8.93
CA ALA A 61 -9.31 -0.51 8.69
C ALA A 61 -8.09 -1.29 9.19
N MET A 62 -6.88 -0.73 9.13
CA MET A 62 -5.64 -1.35 9.63
C MET A 62 -5.45 -1.25 11.15
N THR A 63 -6.19 -0.38 11.84
CA THR A 63 -5.99 -0.13 13.28
C THR A 63 -6.93 -0.97 14.15
N MET A 64 -8.16 -1.18 13.70
CA MET A 64 -9.16 -1.96 14.45
C MET A 64 -9.56 -3.22 13.69
N PRO A 65 -9.16 -4.41 14.18
CA PRO A 65 -9.65 -5.65 13.60
C PRO A 65 -11.13 -5.85 13.96
N VAL A 66 -11.90 -6.31 12.98
CA VAL A 66 -13.29 -6.73 13.14
C VAL A 66 -13.31 -8.22 13.43
N VAL A 67 -14.13 -8.64 14.39
CA VAL A 67 -14.36 -10.06 14.65
C VAL A 67 -15.38 -10.57 13.65
N CYS A 68 -14.94 -11.44 12.75
CA CYS A 68 -15.76 -12.06 11.72
C CYS A 68 -15.97 -13.54 12.04
N GLN A 69 -17.17 -14.05 11.77
CA GLN A 69 -17.44 -15.48 11.86
C GLN A 69 -17.17 -16.10 10.49
N CYS A 70 -16.17 -16.99 10.42
CA CYS A 70 -15.89 -17.76 9.23
C CYS A 70 -17.02 -18.74 8.91
N PRO A 71 -17.15 -19.17 7.64
CA PRO A 71 -18.17 -20.16 7.23
C PRO A 71 -18.08 -21.51 7.95
N ASP A 72 -16.94 -21.82 8.57
CA ASP A 72 -16.68 -23.01 9.39
C ASP A 72 -17.11 -22.84 10.86
N GLY A 73 -17.66 -21.67 11.22
CA GLY A 73 -18.16 -21.36 12.57
C GLY A 73 -17.10 -20.80 13.52
N HIS A 74 -15.84 -20.71 13.11
CA HIS A 74 -14.78 -20.12 13.93
C HIS A 74 -14.77 -18.59 13.84
N TYR A 75 -14.41 -17.91 14.93
CA TYR A 75 -14.23 -16.46 14.94
C TYR A 75 -12.78 -16.11 14.62
N ILE A 76 -12.60 -15.22 13.64
CA ILE A 76 -11.30 -14.64 13.29
C ILE A 76 -11.35 -13.13 13.50
N SER A 77 -10.25 -12.56 13.99
CA SER A 77 -10.05 -11.11 14.00
C SER A 77 -9.36 -10.72 12.70
N GLU A 78 -10.06 -10.03 11.81
CA GLU A 78 -9.53 -9.60 10.51
C GLU A 78 -9.72 -8.09 10.33
N PHE A 79 -8.78 -7.45 9.66
CA PHE A 79 -8.88 -6.04 9.32
C PHE A 79 -9.94 -5.86 8.23
N ALA A 80 -10.91 -4.96 8.43
CA ALA A 80 -12.03 -4.81 7.53
C ALA A 80 -11.58 -4.54 6.08
N ASP A 81 -12.17 -5.24 5.12
CA ASP A 81 -11.88 -5.06 3.69
C ASP A 81 -12.48 -3.74 3.15
N ILE A 82 -11.72 -3.03 2.29
CA ILE A 82 -12.09 -1.78 1.60
C ILE A 82 -12.35 -1.99 0.09
#